data_AF-A0A7S3AHE4-F1
#
_entry.id   AF-A0A7S3AHE4-F1
#
_cell.length_a   1.000
_cell.length_b   1.000
_cell.length_c   1.000
_cell.angle_alpha   90.00
_cell.angle_beta   90.00
_cell.angle_gamma   90.00
#
_symmetry.space_group_name_H-M   'P 1'
#
loop_
_entity.id
_entity.type
_entity.pdbx_description
1 polymer ?
#
loop_
_entity_poly.entity_id
_entity_poly.type
_entity_poly.pdbx_seq_one_letter_code
_entity_poly.pdbx_strand_id
1 'polypeptide(L)'
;MHQPGLLHLLGELKGARGISIISTAIEGSLIEKAGVQLEIERKLREHRDKHGIRGFTQVVMCEDISSALDSLLQTAGLGGLGPNTVMTAWPTSWQTNIQGAERMRQIIMSAHAFNMALILIKGHETWPV
;
A
#
# COMPACT_ATOMS: atom_id res chain seq x y z
N MET A 1 -1.43 9.89 5.30
CA MET A 1 -2.21 9.17 4.28
C MET A 1 -3.03 10.14 3.44
N HIS A 2 -2.39 10.78 2.47
CA HIS A 2 -3.11 11.52 1.44
C HIS A 2 -2.28 11.45 0.16
N GLN A 3 -2.46 10.37 -0.60
CA GLN A 3 -1.90 10.21 -1.95
C GLN A 3 -3.05 9.93 -2.93
N PRO A 4 -3.98 10.88 -3.11
CA PRO A 4 -5.17 10.65 -3.90
C PRO A 4 -4.85 10.33 -5.37
N GLY A 5 -3.74 10.85 -5.90
CA GLY A 5 -3.25 10.52 -7.24
C GLY A 5 -2.91 9.03 -7.44
N LEU A 6 -2.47 8.33 -6.39
CA LEU A 6 -2.13 6.90 -6.47
C LEU A 6 -3.40 6.05 -6.66
N LEU A 7 -4.46 6.34 -5.92
CA LEU A 7 -5.73 5.62 -6.02
C LEU A 7 -6.47 5.98 -7.31
N HIS A 8 -6.42 7.23 -7.74
CA HIS A 8 -6.95 7.63 -9.04
C HIS A 8 -6.30 6.83 -10.18
N LEU A 9 -4.95 6.80 -10.23
CA LEU A 9 -4.23 6.00 -11.22
C LEU A 9 -4.53 4.50 -11.13
N LEU A 10 -4.66 3.95 -9.91
CA LEU A 10 -5.08 2.56 -9.74
C LEU A 10 -6.44 2.29 -10.38
N GLY A 11 -7.41 3.19 -10.18
CA GLY A 11 -8.73 3.11 -10.78
C GLY A 11 -8.66 3.04 -12.31
N GLU A 12 -7.91 3.95 -12.92
CA GLU A 12 -7.70 4.02 -14.37
C GLU A 12 -7.01 2.76 -14.92
N LEU A 13 -5.93 2.30 -14.27
CA LEU A 13 -5.20 1.11 -14.69
C LEU A 13 -6.04 -0.16 -14.65
N LYS A 14 -6.93 -0.27 -13.65
CA LYS A 14 -7.80 -1.44 -13.49
C LYS A 14 -9.04 -1.35 -14.37
N GLY A 15 -9.49 -0.15 -14.76
CA GLY A 15 -10.69 0.04 -15.60
C GLY A 15 -11.92 -0.68 -15.04
N ALA A 16 -12.10 -0.64 -13.71
CA ALA A 16 -13.11 -1.39 -12.95
C ALA A 16 -13.08 -2.92 -13.12
N ARG A 17 -11.98 -3.51 -13.57
CA ARG A 17 -11.77 -4.96 -13.73
C ARG A 17 -10.73 -5.51 -12.75
N GLY A 18 -10.79 -6.81 -12.50
CA GLY A 18 -9.94 -7.47 -11.50
C GLY A 18 -10.25 -7.06 -10.05
N ILE A 19 -9.36 -7.45 -9.14
CA ILE A 19 -9.38 -7.21 -7.70
C ILE A 19 -8.06 -6.54 -7.32
N SER A 20 -8.12 -5.54 -6.44
CA SER A 20 -6.95 -4.85 -5.89
C SER A 20 -6.97 -4.92 -4.36
N ILE A 21 -5.79 -4.94 -3.74
CA ILE A 21 -5.64 -4.86 -2.29
C ILE A 21 -4.95 -3.53 -1.97
N ILE A 22 -5.61 -2.66 -1.21
CA ILE A 22 -5.04 -1.39 -0.76
C ILE A 22 -4.61 -1.56 0.69
N SER A 23 -3.31 -1.59 0.93
CA SER A 23 -2.76 -1.87 2.25
C SER A 23 -1.84 -0.79 2.77
N THR A 24 -1.63 -0.80 4.08
CA THR A 24 -0.71 0.11 4.77
C THR A 24 -0.20 -0.53 6.06
N ALA A 25 1.01 -0.14 6.45
CA ALA A 25 1.58 -0.43 7.76
C ALA A 25 1.60 0.84 8.61
N ILE A 26 1.38 0.71 9.92
CA ILE A 26 1.32 1.82 10.87
C ILE A 26 2.12 1.44 12.11
N GLU A 27 2.98 2.37 12.53
CA GLU A 27 3.81 2.16 13.70
C GLU A 27 3.00 2.23 15.02
N GLY A 28 3.06 1.17 15.81
CA GLY A 28 2.53 1.12 17.17
C GLY A 28 1.97 -0.24 17.60
N SER A 29 1.69 -0.34 18.90
CA SER A 29 1.09 -1.52 19.51
C SER A 29 -0.37 -1.71 19.07
N LEU A 30 -0.70 -2.89 18.56
CA LEU A 30 -2.07 -3.25 18.18
C LEU A 30 -3.03 -3.23 19.37
N ILE A 31 -2.58 -3.74 20.52
CA ILE A 31 -3.40 -3.85 21.74
C ILE A 31 -3.83 -2.46 22.22
N GLU A 32 -2.92 -1.49 22.14
CA GLU A 32 -3.17 -0.12 22.60
C GLU A 32 -3.92 0.73 21.55
N LYS A 33 -3.62 0.52 20.26
CA LYS A 33 -4.09 1.39 19.17
C LYS A 33 -5.10 0.72 18.23
N ALA A 34 -5.80 -0.33 18.67
CA ALA A 34 -6.81 -1.01 17.87
C ALA A 34 -7.89 -0.05 17.31
N GLY A 35 -8.34 0.92 18.10
CA GLY A 35 -9.29 1.94 17.64
C GLY A 35 -8.77 2.80 16.49
N VAL A 36 -7.47 3.13 16.50
CA VAL A 36 -6.81 3.90 15.43
C VAL A 36 -6.70 3.04 14.16
N GLN A 37 -6.36 1.77 14.30
CA GLN A 37 -6.31 0.82 13.18
C GLN A 37 -7.68 0.74 12.48
N LEU A 38 -8.75 0.55 13.25
CA LEU A 38 -10.11 0.43 12.70
C LEU A 38 -10.57 1.69 11.98
N GLU A 39 -10.24 2.86 12.51
CA GLU A 39 -10.58 4.15 11.90
C GLU A 39 -9.83 4.38 10.58
N ILE A 40 -8.56 3.99 10.51
CA ILE A 40 -7.77 4.12 9.28
C ILE A 40 -8.22 3.11 8.23
N GLU A 41 -8.55 1.90 8.66
CA GLU A 41 -9.10 0.85 7.82
C GLU A 41 -10.47 1.27 7.23
N ARG A 42 -11.33 1.93 8.03
CA ARG A 42 -12.58 2.55 7.54
C ARG A 42 -12.31 3.62 6.49
N LYS A 43 -11.37 4.54 6.76
CA LYS A 43 -10.99 5.59 5.79
C LYS A 43 -10.46 5.00 4.49
N LEU A 44 -9.64 3.96 4.55
CA LEU A 44 -9.14 3.30 3.34
C LEU A 44 -10.26 2.69 2.50
N ARG A 45 -11.27 2.07 3.14
CA ARG A 45 -12.46 1.57 2.42
C ARG A 45 -13.23 2.69 1.73
N GLU A 46 -13.44 3.80 2.42
CA GLU A 46 -14.12 4.97 1.83
C GLU A 46 -13.36 5.51 0.62
N HIS A 47 -12.03 5.60 0.68
CA HIS A 47 -11.23 6.03 -0.47
C HIS A 47 -11.27 5.01 -1.61
N ARG A 48 -11.20 3.71 -1.32
CA ARG A 48 -11.36 2.64 -2.31
C ARG A 48 -12.68 2.80 -3.07
N ASP A 49 -13.78 2.94 -2.33
CA ASP A 49 -15.13 3.00 -2.88
C ASP A 49 -15.35 4.30 -3.66
N LYS A 50 -14.84 5.43 -3.16
CA LYS A 50 -14.88 6.72 -3.86
C LYS A 50 -14.18 6.67 -5.23
N HIS A 51 -13.09 5.91 -5.35
CA HIS A 51 -12.35 5.75 -6.60
C HIS A 51 -12.86 4.58 -7.46
N GLY A 52 -13.97 3.92 -7.10
CA GLY A 52 -14.54 2.81 -7.87
C GLY A 52 -13.65 1.57 -7.94
N ILE A 53 -12.71 1.42 -7.00
CA ILE A 53 -11.73 0.34 -7.00
C ILE A 53 -12.37 -0.91 -6.38
N ARG A 54 -12.36 -2.03 -7.09
CA ARG A 54 -12.88 -3.30 -6.54
C ARG A 54 -11.78 -4.04 -5.77
N GLY A 55 -12.10 -4.46 -4.56
CA GLY A 55 -11.26 -5.36 -3.76
C GLY A 55 -11.22 -5.00 -2.28
N PHE A 56 -10.09 -5.22 -1.64
CA PHE A 56 -9.98 -5.26 -0.18
C PHE A 56 -9.04 -4.18 0.34
N THR A 57 -9.17 -3.88 1.63
CA THR A 57 -8.29 -2.99 2.37
C THR A 57 -7.65 -3.75 3.52
N GLN A 58 -6.42 -3.39 3.88
CA GLN A 58 -5.70 -4.04 4.96
C GLN A 58 -4.74 -3.08 5.67
N VAL A 59 -5.00 -2.80 6.95
CA VAL A 59 -4.12 -2.03 7.82
C VAL A 59 -3.43 -2.96 8.82
N VAL A 60 -2.10 -2.93 8.84
CA VAL A 60 -1.28 -3.67 9.81
C VAL A 60 -0.65 -2.69 10.80
N MET A 61 -0.80 -2.98 12.10
CA MET A 61 -0.07 -2.31 13.18
C MET A 61 1.22 -3.08 13.46
N CYS A 62 2.33 -2.39 13.59
CA CYS A 62 3.65 -3.00 13.77
C CYS A 62 4.60 -2.08 14.53
N GLU A 63 5.62 -2.64 15.18
CA GLU A 63 6.71 -1.84 15.75
C GLU A 63 7.80 -1.53 14.70
N ASP A 64 8.04 -2.46 13.77
CA ASP A 64 8.90 -2.24 12.61
C ASP A 64 8.09 -2.30 11.31
N ILE A 65 8.10 -1.17 10.59
CA ILE A 65 7.38 -1.05 9.32
C ILE A 65 8.02 -1.89 8.21
N SER A 66 9.33 -2.15 8.27
CA SER A 66 10.01 -2.93 7.22
C SER A 66 9.50 -4.37 7.21
N SER A 67 9.47 -5.02 8.39
CA SER A 67 8.93 -6.36 8.56
C SER A 67 7.42 -6.43 8.25
N ALA A 68 6.68 -5.36 8.52
CA ALA A 68 5.26 -5.30 8.19
C ALA A 68 5.01 -5.20 6.68
N LEU A 69 5.86 -4.51 5.94
CA LEU A 69 5.78 -4.46 4.47
C LEU A 69 5.98 -5.85 3.87
N ASP A 70 6.95 -6.63 4.36
CA ASP A 70 7.14 -8.01 3.93
C ASP A 70 5.93 -8.87 4.24
N SER A 71 5.40 -8.74 5.46
CA SER A 71 4.21 -9.46 5.89
C SER A 71 3.00 -9.14 5.01
N LEU A 72 2.82 -7.87 4.64
CA LEU A 72 1.77 -7.45 3.72
C LEU A 72 1.93 -8.11 2.35
N LEU A 73 3.13 -8.11 1.77
CA LEU A 73 3.37 -8.71 0.45
C LEU A 73 3.23 -10.24 0.49
N GLN A 74 3.71 -10.88 1.55
CA GLN A 74 3.69 -12.33 1.73
C GLN A 74 2.28 -12.89 1.98
N THR A 75 1.47 -12.16 2.74
CA THR A 75 0.15 -12.64 3.20
C THR A 75 -1.02 -12.02 2.44
N ALA A 76 -0.77 -11.05 1.56
CA ALA A 76 -1.80 -10.46 0.73
C ALA A 76 -2.43 -11.52 -0.20
N GLY A 77 -3.75 -11.63 -0.12
CA GLY A 77 -4.52 -12.54 -0.96
C GLY A 77 -5.66 -13.20 -0.20
N LEU A 78 -6.47 -13.97 -0.94
CA LEU A 78 -7.53 -14.81 -0.40
C LEU A 78 -7.52 -16.15 -1.13
N GLY A 79 -7.09 -17.21 -0.45
CA GLY A 79 -6.96 -18.54 -1.06
C GLY A 79 -5.98 -18.54 -2.24
N GLY A 80 -6.42 -19.00 -3.41
CA GLY A 80 -5.59 -19.02 -4.63
C GLY A 80 -5.42 -17.64 -5.31
N LEU A 81 -6.02 -16.57 -4.78
CA LEU A 81 -5.94 -15.22 -5.34
C LEU A 81 -4.88 -14.42 -4.57
N GLY A 82 -3.69 -14.27 -5.14
CA GLY A 82 -2.64 -13.37 -4.65
C GLY A 82 -2.39 -12.20 -5.62
N PRO A 83 -1.85 -11.06 -5.15
CA PRO A 83 -1.40 -10.00 -6.03
C PRO A 83 -0.24 -10.51 -6.91
N ASN A 84 -0.18 -10.03 -8.15
CA ASN A 84 0.95 -10.26 -9.06
C ASN A 84 1.75 -8.98 -9.30
N THR A 85 1.30 -7.85 -8.75
CA THR A 85 1.87 -6.53 -8.96
C THR A 85 1.78 -5.72 -7.67
N VAL A 86 2.89 -5.12 -7.27
CA VAL A 86 2.95 -4.13 -6.19
C VAL A 86 3.01 -2.74 -6.83
N MET A 87 2.19 -1.81 -6.34
CA MET A 87 2.20 -0.42 -6.78
C MET A 87 2.37 0.50 -5.58
N THR A 88 3.35 1.41 -5.64
CA THR A 88 3.61 2.37 -4.55
C THR A 88 4.22 3.67 -5.07
N ALA A 89 4.20 4.70 -4.24
CA ALA A 89 4.80 5.99 -4.54
C ALA A 89 6.32 5.99 -4.31
N TRP A 90 7.04 6.74 -5.14
CA TRP A 90 8.46 7.03 -4.90
C TRP A 90 8.64 7.90 -3.64
N PRO A 91 9.59 7.59 -2.74
CA PRO A 91 9.88 8.42 -1.58
C PRO A 91 10.49 9.75 -2.02
N THR A 92 9.76 10.86 -1.89
CA THR A 92 10.22 12.20 -2.34
C THR A 92 11.46 12.68 -1.59
N SER A 93 11.55 12.40 -0.29
CA SER A 93 12.65 12.84 0.57
C SER A 93 13.72 11.76 0.82
N TRP A 94 13.89 10.80 -0.09
CA TRP A 94 14.81 9.65 0.12
C TRP A 94 16.26 10.05 0.41
N GLN A 95 16.70 11.22 -0.05
CA GLN A 95 18.06 11.72 0.19
C GLN A 95 18.28 12.19 1.64
N THR A 96 17.22 12.62 2.33
CA THR A 96 17.29 13.14 3.70
C THR A 96 16.59 12.25 4.72
N ASN A 97 15.70 11.36 4.26
CA ASN A 97 14.98 10.37 5.05
C ASN A 97 15.46 8.95 4.68
N ILE A 98 16.50 8.51 5.39
CA ILE A 98 17.08 7.17 5.22
C ILE A 98 16.04 6.07 5.44
N GLN A 99 15.14 6.23 6.41
CA GLN A 99 14.10 5.22 6.67
C GLN A 99 13.14 5.06 5.49
N GLY A 100 12.78 6.16 4.82
CA GLY A 100 11.97 6.11 3.60
C GLY A 100 12.67 5.39 2.46
N ALA A 101 13.98 5.60 2.31
CA ALA A 101 14.80 4.91 1.31
C ALA A 101 14.91 3.41 1.63
N GLU A 102 15.13 3.03 2.89
CA GLU A 102 15.19 1.62 3.30
C GLU A 102 13.86 0.90 3.12
N ARG A 103 12.73 1.55 3.42
CA ARG A 103 11.40 0.97 3.14
C ARG A 103 11.16 0.76 1.65
N MET A 104 11.60 1.69 0.81
CA MET A 104 11.54 1.52 -0.65
C MET A 104 12.42 0.37 -1.11
N ARG A 105 13.66 0.27 -0.59
CA ARG A 105 14.55 -0.87 -0.86
C ARG A 105 13.89 -2.19 -0.46
N GLN A 106 13.26 -2.23 0.71
CA GLN A 106 12.55 -3.42 1.20
C GLN A 106 11.43 -3.84 0.23
N ILE A 107 10.58 -2.91 -0.19
CA ILE A 107 9.50 -3.19 -1.15
C ILE A 107 10.06 -3.75 -2.47
N ILE A 108 11.15 -3.17 -2.99
CA ILE A 108 11.79 -3.64 -4.23
C ILE A 108 12.29 -5.08 -4.08
N MET A 109 13.01 -5.36 -2.99
CA MET A 109 13.57 -6.68 -2.73
C MET A 109 12.47 -7.73 -2.53
N SER A 110 11.43 -7.40 -1.78
CA SER A 110 10.32 -8.32 -1.50
C SER A 110 9.46 -8.56 -2.73
N ALA A 111 9.17 -7.52 -3.54
CA ALA A 111 8.47 -7.71 -4.82
C ALA A 111 9.24 -8.66 -5.75
N HIS A 112 10.57 -8.51 -5.83
CA HIS A 112 11.42 -9.41 -6.60
C HIS A 112 11.39 -10.85 -6.06
N ALA A 113 11.57 -11.03 -4.74
CA ALA A 113 11.58 -12.34 -4.10
C ALA A 113 10.27 -13.13 -4.29
N PHE A 114 9.14 -12.43 -4.28
CA PHE A 114 7.81 -13.01 -4.49
C PHE A 114 7.37 -13.02 -5.96
N ASN A 115 8.29 -12.75 -6.91
CA ASN A 115 8.02 -12.73 -8.35
C ASN A 115 6.83 -11.85 -8.76
N MET A 116 6.70 -10.69 -8.11
CA MET A 116 5.69 -9.68 -8.41
C MET A 116 6.27 -8.58 -9.30
N ALA A 117 5.47 -8.09 -10.25
CA ALA A 117 5.79 -6.86 -10.95
C ALA A 117 5.77 -5.67 -9.97
N LEU A 118 6.58 -4.64 -10.23
CA LEU A 118 6.63 -3.44 -9.41
C LEU A 118 6.37 -2.19 -10.25
N ILE A 119 5.41 -1.37 -9.80
CA ILE A 119 5.10 -0.06 -10.38
C ILE A 119 5.43 1.02 -9.34
N LEU A 120 6.42 1.85 -9.64
CA LEU A 120 6.82 2.98 -8.81
C LEU A 120 6.41 4.30 -9.46
N ILE A 121 5.63 5.10 -8.74
CA ILE A 121 5.11 6.36 -9.27
C ILE A 121 5.82 7.54 -8.59
N LYS A 122 6.58 8.29 -9.39
CA LYS A 122 7.22 9.54 -8.98
C LYS A 122 6.41 10.73 -9.49
N GLY A 123 6.28 11.80 -8.70
CA GLY A 123 5.47 12.96 -9.07
C GLY A 123 3.96 12.75 -8.86
N HIS A 124 3.57 11.77 -8.04
CA HIS A 124 2.15 11.50 -7.74
C HIS A 124 1.47 12.68 -7.03
N GLU A 125 2.24 13.55 -6.36
CA GLU A 125 1.75 14.78 -5.74
C GLU A 125 1.16 15.80 -6.71
N THR A 126 1.61 15.83 -7.97
CA THR A 126 1.12 16.79 -8.99
C THR A 126 0.13 16.16 -9.97
N TRP A 127 -0.32 14.93 -9.70
CA TRP A 127 -1.21 14.19 -10.60
C TRP A 127 -2.63 14.77 -10.57
N PRO A 128 -3.29 14.99 -11.73
CA PRO A 128 -4.66 15.50 -11.77
C PRO A 128 -5.62 14.47 -11.18
N VAL A 129 -6.51 14.92 -10.29
CA VAL A 129 -7.51 14.08 -9.60
C VAL A 129 -8.92 14.39 -10.02
#